data_AF-A7SAD5-F1
#
_entry.id   AF-A7SAD5-F1
#
_cell.length_a   1.000
_cell.length_b   1.000
_cell.length_c   1.000
_cell.angle_alpha   90.00
_cell.angle_beta   90.00
_cell.angle_gamma   90.00
#
_symmetry.space_group_name_H-M   'P 1'
#
loop_
_entity.id
_entity.type
_entity.pdbx_description
1 polymer ?
#
loop_
_entity_poly.entity_id
_entity_poly.type
_entity_poly.pdbx_seq_one_letter_code
_entity_poly.pdbx_strand_id
1 'polypeptide(L)'
;MAAPITKSTQFQLAKEWFSRQRQSLKPWGEFVNTGKFSKPKSAAELGRRVMKNLEVYQSNYTLVVLLLTVYCREFSVIEQYGIIALLCLPLLFLASAGSAVFWIIGASVFIILLHASFLDTSSPDSNVFELEMEPV
;
A
#
# COMPACT_ATOMS: atom_id res chain seq x y z
N MET A 1 -7.41 36.30 27.34
CA MET A 1 -8.60 35.42 27.20
C MET A 1 -8.46 34.69 25.87
N ALA A 2 -8.14 33.38 25.87
CA ALA A 2 -8.02 32.61 24.64
C ALA A 2 -9.41 32.10 24.23
N ALA A 3 -9.82 32.36 22.99
CA ALA A 3 -11.11 31.92 22.48
C ALA A 3 -11.19 30.38 22.40
N PRO A 4 -12.36 29.77 22.66
CA PRO A 4 -12.52 28.32 22.59
C PRO A 4 -12.35 27.83 21.14
N ILE A 5 -11.45 26.86 20.94
CA ILE A 5 -11.18 26.30 19.62
C ILE A 5 -12.33 25.36 19.23
N THR A 6 -13.22 25.83 18.36
CA THR A 6 -14.29 25.05 17.74
C THR A 6 -13.74 24.16 16.61
N LYS A 7 -14.33 22.96 16.40
CA LYS A 7 -13.88 21.98 15.39
C LYS A 7 -13.83 22.54 13.95
N SER A 8 -14.72 23.49 13.62
CA SER A 8 -14.69 24.21 12.34
C SER A 8 -13.39 24.99 12.13
N THR A 9 -12.86 25.59 13.19
CA THR A 9 -11.61 26.35 13.17
C THR A 9 -10.40 25.44 12.88
N GLN A 10 -10.33 24.25 13.48
CA GLN A 10 -9.25 23.28 13.21
C GLN A 10 -9.22 22.84 11.75
N PHE A 11 -10.39 22.54 11.17
CA PHE A 11 -10.49 22.16 9.76
C PHE A 11 -10.08 23.30 8.81
N GLN A 12 -10.50 24.55 9.11
CA GLN A 12 -10.10 25.70 8.30
C GLN A 12 -8.59 25.97 8.41
N LEU A 13 -8.03 25.91 9.62
CA LEU A 13 -6.59 26.04 9.84
C LEU A 13 -5.80 24.98 9.07
N ALA A 14 -6.26 23.72 9.11
CA ALA A 14 -5.65 22.62 8.36
C ALA A 14 -5.75 22.84 6.84
N LYS A 15 -6.90 23.29 6.34
CA LYS A 15 -7.13 23.56 4.92
C LYS A 15 -6.27 24.71 4.41
N GLU A 16 -6.19 25.80 5.17
CA GLU A 16 -5.33 26.92 4.84
C GLU A 16 -3.85 26.54 4.89
N TRP A 17 -3.42 25.83 5.93
CA TRP A 17 -2.07 25.30 6.03
C TRP A 17 -1.73 24.41 4.82
N PHE A 18 -2.62 23.49 4.46
CA PHE A 18 -2.42 22.60 3.30
C PHE A 18 -2.35 23.39 1.99
N SER A 19 -3.19 24.42 1.82
CA SER A 19 -3.13 25.30 0.64
C SER A 19 -1.79 26.03 0.54
N ARG A 20 -1.25 26.50 1.68
CA ARG A 20 0.07 27.14 1.77
C ARG A 20 1.21 26.17 1.46
N GLN A 21 1.15 24.95 2.00
CA GLN A 21 2.15 23.92 1.71
C GLN A 21 2.12 23.49 0.23
N ARG A 22 0.94 23.40 -0.37
CA ARG A 22 0.81 23.09 -1.80
C ARG A 22 1.40 24.20 -2.69
N GLN A 23 1.34 25.45 -2.26
CA GLN A 23 1.94 26.59 -2.98
C GLN A 23 3.47 26.66 -2.82
N SER A 24 4.02 26.17 -1.72
CA SER A 24 5.46 26.14 -1.49
C SER A 24 6.18 24.97 -2.18
N LEU A 25 5.44 23.92 -2.56
CA LEU A 25 5.97 22.82 -3.38
C LEU A 25 6.23 23.29 -4.81
N LYS A 26 7.49 23.19 -5.24
CA LYS A 26 7.87 23.44 -6.64
C LYS A 26 7.48 22.26 -7.52
N PRO A 27 7.11 22.50 -8.79
CA PRO A 27 6.80 21.43 -9.73
C PRO A 27 7.93 20.40 -9.82
N TRP A 28 7.59 19.11 -9.76
CA TRP A 28 8.57 18.02 -9.80
C TRP A 28 9.44 18.04 -11.06
N GLY A 29 8.87 18.42 -12.21
CA GLY A 29 9.63 18.56 -13.45
C GLY A 29 10.71 19.64 -13.39
N GLU A 30 10.53 20.70 -12.59
CA GLU A 30 11.55 21.72 -12.36
C GLU A 30 12.63 21.22 -11.39
N PHE A 31 12.21 20.56 -10.31
CA PHE A 31 13.10 20.01 -9.28
C PHE A 31 14.06 18.95 -9.84
N VAL A 32 13.56 18.08 -10.72
CA VAL A 32 14.34 16.96 -11.32
C VAL A 32 15.00 17.38 -12.64
N ASN A 33 14.90 18.65 -13.05
CA ASN A 33 15.49 19.11 -14.31
C ASN A 33 17.03 19.08 -14.27
N THR A 34 17.60 18.02 -14.82
CA THR A 34 19.05 17.80 -14.88
C THR A 34 19.77 18.67 -15.91
N GLY A 35 19.04 19.36 -16.81
CA GLY A 35 19.64 20.25 -17.80
C GLY A 35 20.33 21.48 -17.21
N LYS A 36 20.02 21.84 -15.96
CA LYS A 36 20.63 22.99 -15.26
C LYS A 36 21.91 22.65 -14.49
N PHE A 37 22.34 21.38 -14.50
CA PHE A 37 23.57 20.98 -13.81
C PHE A 37 24.79 21.56 -14.53
N SER A 38 25.67 22.20 -13.76
CA SER A 38 26.93 22.77 -14.23
C SER A 38 28.03 22.51 -13.22
N LYS A 39 29.26 22.25 -13.70
CA LYS A 39 30.41 22.03 -12.82
C LYS A 39 30.71 23.31 -12.02
N PRO A 40 30.79 23.26 -10.68
CA PRO A 40 31.13 24.43 -9.87
C PRO A 40 32.59 24.82 -10.11
N LYS A 41 32.85 26.12 -10.27
CA LYS A 41 34.21 26.66 -10.48
C LYS A 41 35.03 26.77 -9.18
N SER A 42 34.38 26.69 -8.01
CA SER A 42 35.00 26.79 -6.68
C SER A 42 34.09 26.22 -5.59
N ALA A 43 34.67 25.79 -4.46
CA ALA A 43 33.94 25.32 -3.28
C ALA A 43 33.02 26.39 -2.66
N ALA A 44 33.41 27.68 -2.73
CA ALA A 44 32.56 28.78 -2.24
C ALA A 44 31.26 28.93 -3.06
N GLU A 45 31.35 28.75 -4.39
CA GLU A 45 30.18 28.78 -5.26
C GLU A 45 29.30 27.54 -5.06
N LEU A 46 29.90 26.38 -4.78
CA LEU A 46 29.13 25.18 -4.39
C LEU A 46 28.31 25.45 -3.13
N GLY A 47 28.93 25.99 -2.07
CA GLY A 47 28.24 26.35 -0.84
C GLY A 47 27.08 27.30 -1.07
N ARG A 48 27.29 28.34 -1.89
CA ARG A 48 26.24 29.31 -2.26
C ARG A 48 25.09 28.67 -3.04
N ARG A 49 25.40 27.73 -3.96
CA ARG A 49 24.39 26.95 -4.70
C ARG A 49 23.59 26.04 -3.78
N VAL A 50 24.22 25.43 -2.78
CA VAL A 50 23.53 24.58 -1.79
C VAL A 50 22.56 25.42 -0.96
N MET A 51 23.03 26.52 -0.37
CA MET A 51 22.19 27.39 0.47
C MET A 51 20.98 27.93 -0.32
N LYS A 52 21.20 28.37 -1.56
CA LYS A 52 20.12 28.87 -2.42
C LYS A 52 19.14 27.77 -2.84
N ASN A 53 19.61 26.57 -3.19
CA ASN A 53 18.72 25.46 -3.54
C ASN A 53 17.90 24.99 -2.32
N LEU A 54 18.50 24.98 -1.14
CA LEU A 54 17.82 24.57 0.09
C LEU A 54 16.64 25.50 0.42
N GLU A 55 16.80 26.81 0.23
CA GLU A 55 15.73 27.79 0.40
C GLU A 55 14.64 27.65 -0.69
N VAL A 56 15.05 27.49 -1.96
CA VAL A 56 14.12 27.44 -3.09
C VAL A 56 13.28 26.15 -3.13
N TYR A 57 13.88 25.01 -2.76
CA TYR A 57 13.25 23.68 -2.82
C TYR A 57 13.01 23.05 -1.44
N GLN A 58 12.97 23.86 -0.38
CA GLN A 58 12.80 23.40 1.00
C GLN A 58 11.65 22.39 1.14
N SER A 59 10.45 22.72 0.65
CA SER A 59 9.27 21.86 0.76
C SER A 59 9.42 20.55 -0.03
N ASN A 60 10.09 20.56 -1.18
CA ASN A 60 10.39 19.34 -1.93
C ASN A 60 11.33 18.43 -1.14
N TYR A 61 12.39 18.98 -0.53
CA TYR A 61 13.29 18.20 0.33
C TYR A 61 12.58 17.66 1.58
N THR A 62 11.76 18.47 2.24
CA THR A 62 10.95 18.01 3.39
C THR A 62 10.03 16.85 2.98
N LEU A 63 9.37 16.94 1.83
CA LEU A 63 8.51 15.87 1.33
C LEU A 63 9.31 14.59 1.04
N VAL A 64 10.45 14.70 0.36
CA VAL A 64 11.33 13.53 0.09
C VAL A 64 11.80 12.89 1.39
N VAL A 65 12.26 13.67 2.37
CA VAL A 65 12.71 13.17 3.67
C VAL A 65 11.57 12.49 4.43
N LEU A 66 10.37 13.06 4.42
CA LEU A 66 9.19 12.44 5.03
C LEU A 66 8.84 11.10 4.36
N LEU A 67 8.83 11.04 3.02
CA LEU A 67 8.57 9.80 2.30
C LEU A 67 9.63 8.73 2.61
N LEU A 68 10.91 9.12 2.63
CA LEU A 68 11.99 8.20 3.01
C LEU A 68 11.88 7.73 4.45
N THR A 69 11.47 8.61 5.37
CA THR A 69 11.27 8.25 6.78
C THR A 69 10.17 7.21 6.95
N VAL A 70 9.07 7.36 6.22
CA VAL A 70 7.97 6.37 6.21
C VAL A 70 8.42 5.08 5.52
N TYR A 71 9.16 5.17 4.41
CA TYR A 71 9.64 4.01 3.67
C TYR A 71 10.66 3.18 4.46
N CYS A 72 11.57 3.84 5.19
CA CYS A 72 12.57 3.16 6.02
C CYS A 72 11.98 2.62 7.33
N ARG A 73 10.71 2.86 7.63
CA ARG A 73 10.07 2.36 8.85
C ARG A 73 9.68 0.89 8.67
N GLU A 74 10.18 0.04 9.55
CA GLU A 74 9.67 -1.31 9.69
C GLU A 74 8.27 -1.27 10.32
N PHE A 75 7.28 -1.83 9.62
CA PHE A 75 5.93 -1.99 10.16
C PHE A 75 5.84 -3.27 10.97
N SER A 76 5.23 -3.18 12.15
CA SER A 76 4.95 -4.39 12.93
C SER A 76 3.84 -5.22 12.27
N VAL A 77 3.83 -6.52 12.57
CA VAL A 77 2.81 -7.46 12.07
C VAL A 77 1.38 -6.98 12.41
N ILE A 78 1.18 -6.42 13.60
CA ILE A 78 -0.13 -5.91 14.04
C ILE A 78 -0.55 -4.67 13.23
N GLU A 79 0.38 -3.75 12.95
CA GLU A 79 0.10 -2.56 12.12
C GLU A 79 -0.27 -2.96 10.70
N GLN A 80 0.41 -3.95 10.13
CA GLN A 80 0.11 -4.47 8.80
C GLN A 80 -1.29 -5.08 8.73
N TYR A 81 -1.64 -5.97 9.68
CA TYR A 81 -2.98 -6.54 9.75
C TYR A 81 -4.05 -5.49 10.05
N GLY A 82 -3.73 -4.46 10.84
CA GLY A 82 -4.62 -3.34 11.11
C GLY A 82 -4.96 -2.55 9.85
N ILE A 83 -3.98 -2.25 9.00
CA ILE A 83 -4.20 -1.57 7.70
C ILE A 83 -5.05 -2.44 6.78
N ILE A 84 -4.72 -3.73 6.67
CA ILE A 84 -5.49 -4.68 5.84
C ILE A 84 -6.94 -4.75 6.33
N ALA A 85 -7.17 -4.87 7.64
CA ALA A 85 -8.51 -4.90 8.21
C ALA A 85 -9.25 -3.58 7.97
N LEU A 86 -8.61 -2.42 8.13
CA LEU A 86 -9.22 -1.12 7.88
C LEU A 86 -9.66 -0.94 6.42
N LEU A 87 -8.91 -1.51 5.47
CA LEU A 87 -9.29 -1.49 4.04
C LEU A 87 -10.33 -2.57 3.70
N CYS A 88 -10.19 -3.78 4.24
CA CYS A 88 -11.08 -4.90 3.98
C CYS A 88 -12.46 -4.73 4.63
N LEU A 89 -12.57 -4.10 5.81
CA LEU A 89 -13.86 -3.99 6.51
C LEU A 89 -14.88 -3.13 5.73
N PRO A 90 -14.54 -1.94 5.20
CA PRO A 90 -15.42 -1.19 4.30
C PRO A 90 -15.74 -1.95 3.01
N LEU A 91 -14.77 -2.67 2.46
CA LEU A 91 -14.97 -3.51 1.27
C LEU A 91 -15.92 -4.68 1.53
N LEU A 92 -15.81 -5.36 2.66
CA LEU A 92 -16.70 -6.45 3.09
C LEU A 92 -18.10 -5.95 3.41
N PHE A 93 -18.21 -4.74 3.97
CA PHE A 93 -19.49 -4.07 4.18
C PHE A 93 -20.16 -3.75 2.84
N LEU A 94 -19.43 -3.21 1.87
CA LEU A 94 -19.95 -2.92 0.53
C LEU A 94 -20.25 -4.17 -0.30
N ALA A 95 -19.43 -5.21 -0.18
CA ALA A 95 -19.60 -6.46 -0.92
C ALA A 95 -20.77 -7.31 -0.40
N SER A 96 -21.37 -6.95 0.74
CA SER A 96 -22.22 -7.82 1.57
C SER A 96 -21.48 -9.11 1.96
N ALA A 97 -21.33 -9.37 3.26
CA ALA A 97 -20.55 -10.51 3.75
C ALA A 97 -20.98 -11.87 3.14
N GLY A 98 -22.24 -12.00 2.72
CA GLY A 98 -22.75 -13.21 2.07
C GLY A 98 -22.25 -13.44 0.63
N SER A 99 -22.07 -12.38 -0.16
CA SER A 99 -21.70 -12.54 -1.58
C SER A 99 -20.25 -12.97 -1.74
N ALA A 100 -19.33 -12.44 -0.92
CA ALA A 100 -17.94 -12.86 -0.94
C ALA A 100 -17.79 -14.35 -0.59
N VAL A 101 -18.48 -14.81 0.46
CA VAL A 101 -18.48 -16.22 0.88
C VAL A 101 -19.08 -17.11 -0.22
N PHE A 102 -20.19 -16.69 -0.81
CA PHE A 102 -20.82 -17.42 -1.93
C PHE A 102 -19.87 -17.60 -3.11
N TRP A 103 -19.15 -16.56 -3.53
CA TRP A 103 -18.20 -16.65 -4.65
C TRP A 103 -16.96 -17.50 -4.33
N ILE A 104 -16.42 -17.41 -3.12
CA ILE A 104 -15.26 -18.22 -2.71
C ILE A 104 -15.63 -19.71 -2.68
N ILE A 105 -16.76 -20.05 -2.06
CA ILE A 105 -17.25 -21.43 -2.00
C ILE A 105 -17.60 -21.93 -3.39
N GLY A 106 -18.34 -21.15 -4.17
CA GLY A 106 -18.75 -21.50 -5.54
C GLY A 106 -17.56 -21.75 -6.47
N ALA A 107 -16.55 -20.88 -6.45
CA ALA A 107 -15.33 -21.05 -7.24
C ALA A 107 -14.54 -22.29 -6.81
N SER A 108 -14.45 -22.55 -5.50
CA SER A 108 -13.75 -23.74 -4.98
C SER A 108 -14.43 -25.04 -5.41
N VAL A 109 -15.76 -25.12 -5.24
CA VAL A 109 -16.55 -26.27 -5.68
C VAL A 109 -16.45 -26.47 -7.19
N PHE A 110 -16.53 -25.39 -7.97
CA PHE A 110 -16.37 -25.48 -9.41
C PHE A 110 -15.00 -26.05 -9.81
N ILE A 111 -13.91 -25.59 -9.20
CA ILE A 111 -12.56 -26.09 -9.49
C ILE A 111 -12.42 -27.57 -9.08
N ILE A 112 -12.95 -27.96 -7.92
CA ILE A 112 -12.91 -29.35 -7.45
C ILE A 112 -13.68 -30.26 -8.41
N LEU A 113 -14.90 -29.87 -8.79
CA LEU A 113 -15.72 -30.64 -9.73
C LEU A 113 -15.09 -30.69 -11.12
N LEU A 114 -14.52 -29.58 -11.58
CA LEU A 114 -13.77 -29.52 -12.83
C LEU A 114 -12.60 -30.50 -12.77
N HIS A 115 -11.80 -30.51 -11.70
CA HIS A 115 -10.68 -31.44 -11.53
C HIS A 115 -11.14 -32.90 -11.47
N ALA A 116 -12.19 -33.21 -10.71
CA ALA A 116 -12.75 -34.55 -10.59
C ALA A 116 -13.31 -35.09 -11.91
N SER A 117 -13.82 -34.21 -12.79
CA SER A 117 -14.32 -34.63 -14.11
C SER A 117 -13.25 -35.17 -15.06
N PHE A 118 -11.97 -34.84 -14.82
CA PHE A 118 -10.84 -35.32 -15.62
C PHE A 118 -10.07 -36.48 -14.96
N LEU A 119 -10.48 -36.94 -13.77
CA LEU A 119 -9.84 -38.05 -13.08
C LEU A 119 -10.58 -39.36 -13.36
N ASP A 120 -9.97 -40.27 -14.12
CA ASP A 120 -10.46 -41.65 -14.27
C ASP A 120 -10.30 -42.41 -12.94
N THR A 121 -11.41 -42.64 -12.23
CA THR A 121 -11.47 -43.47 -11.01
C THR A 121 -11.70 -44.96 -11.30
N SER A 122 -11.55 -45.38 -12.56
CA SER A 122 -11.84 -46.73 -13.04
C SER A 122 -10.69 -47.73 -12.86
N SER A 123 -9.99 -47.69 -11.72
CA SER A 123 -9.19 -48.82 -11.25
C SER A 123 -9.92 -49.44 -10.06
N PRO A 124 -10.75 -50.47 -10.28
CA PRO A 124 -11.38 -51.18 -9.19
C PRO A 124 -10.29 -51.91 -8.40
N ASP A 125 -10.02 -51.43 -7.19
CA ASP A 125 -9.36 -52.19 -6.13
C ASP A 125 -10.28 -53.34 -5.62
N SER A 126 -11.02 -53.98 -6.54
CA SER A 126 -11.75 -55.23 -6.29
C SER A 126 -10.82 -56.38 -5.90
N ASN A 127 -9.51 -56.22 -6.12
CA ASN A 127 -8.49 -57.20 -5.75
C ASN A 127 -8.06 -57.13 -4.27
N VAL A 128 -8.47 -56.10 -3.50
CA VAL A 128 -8.06 -55.97 -2.09
C VAL A 128 -8.94 -56.84 -1.17
N PHE A 129 -10.21 -57.04 -1.50
CA PHE A 129 -11.12 -57.91 -0.73
C PHE A 129 -10.92 -59.40 -1.03
N GLU A 130 -10.34 -59.76 -2.19
CA GLU A 130 -10.06 -61.15 -2.57
C GLU A 130 -8.81 -61.72 -1.85
N LEU A 131 -7.93 -60.85 -1.34
CA LEU A 131 -6.68 -61.22 -0.67
C LEU A 131 -6.84 -61.57 0.84
N GLU A 132 -8.02 -61.42 1.43
CA GLU A 132 -8.28 -61.78 2.83
C GLU A 132 -8.91 -63.19 3.01
N MET A 133 -9.16 -63.94 1.93
CA MET A 133 -9.84 -65.26 2.00
C MET A 133 -8.94 -66.47 1.68
N GLU A 134 -7.62 -66.39 1.84
CA GLU A 134 -6.80 -67.62 1.92
C GLU A 134 -6.74 -68.13 3.37
N PRO A 135 -7.40 -69.26 3.72
CA PRO A 135 -7.21 -69.87 5.03
C PRO A 135 -5.84 -70.58 5.09
N VAL A 136 -4.96 -70.09 5.97
CA VAL A 136 -3.72 -70.76 6.42
C VAL A 136 -4.03 -71.83 7.45
#